data_AF-A0A7S0LY25-F1
#
_entry.id   AF-A0A7S0LY25-F1
#
_cell.length_a   1.000
_cell.length_b   1.000
_cell.length_c   1.000
_cell.angle_alpha   90.00
_cell.angle_beta   90.00
_cell.angle_gamma   90.00
#
_symmetry.space_group_name_H-M   'P 1'
#
loop_
_entity.id
_entity.type
_entity.pdbx_description
1 polymer ?
#
loop_
_entity_poly.entity_id
_entity_poly.type
_entity_poly.pdbx_seq_one_letter_code
_entity_poly.pdbx_strand_id
1 'polypeptide(L)'
;MGNCFGDSSQCELEFFNQSGQMVQLCYMTPNTREPVFFENLQPNARHKVNTYHGHVWIARGNGGQELLQYVCKGNANVTIPSPYGQGPPPGGYPGAPPYGAPGYGGPPPPGFGGPPPPGYGGAPPPRQSAGKGP
;
A
#
# COMPACT_ATOMS: atom_id res chain seq x y z
N MET A 1 -22.73 7.73 -34.09
CA MET A 1 -22.59 8.31 -32.74
C MET A 1 -21.61 7.42 -31.99
N GLY A 2 -20.42 7.93 -31.70
CA GLY A 2 -19.28 7.11 -31.26
C GLY A 2 -19.44 6.60 -29.83
N ASN A 3 -19.30 5.29 -29.66
CA ASN A 3 -19.15 4.64 -28.36
C ASN A 3 -17.82 5.09 -27.75
N CYS A 4 -17.86 6.09 -26.87
CA CYS A 4 -16.75 6.43 -25.99
C CYS A 4 -16.92 5.69 -24.64
N PHE A 5 -17.07 4.37 -24.68
CA PHE A 5 -16.81 3.59 -23.47
C PHE A 5 -15.29 3.59 -23.30
N GLY A 6 -14.83 4.35 -22.32
CA GLY A 6 -13.42 4.45 -21.96
C GLY A 6 -12.80 3.06 -21.96
N ASP A 7 -11.68 2.96 -22.65
CA ASP A 7 -10.88 1.77 -22.83
C ASP A 7 -10.84 0.99 -21.51
N SER A 8 -11.52 -0.17 -21.44
CA SER A 8 -11.57 -1.02 -20.24
C SER A 8 -10.26 -1.79 -20.06
N SER A 9 -9.15 -1.19 -20.48
CA SER A 9 -7.82 -1.72 -20.35
C SER A 9 -7.46 -1.73 -18.87
N GLN A 10 -7.17 -2.94 -18.37
CA GLN A 10 -6.58 -3.11 -17.05
C GLN A 10 -5.19 -2.48 -17.03
N CYS A 11 -4.85 -1.85 -15.91
CA CYS A 11 -3.53 -1.31 -15.61
C CYS A 11 -3.07 -1.75 -14.23
N GLU A 12 -1.76 -1.95 -14.07
CA GLU A 12 -1.13 -2.26 -12.79
C GLU A 12 -0.46 -0.98 -12.24
N LEU A 13 -0.83 -0.59 -11.02
CA LEU A 13 -0.18 0.51 -10.30
C LEU A 13 0.58 -0.04 -9.10
N GLU A 14 1.82 0.40 -8.90
CA GLU A 14 2.56 0.18 -7.65
C GLU A 14 2.67 1.51 -6.89
N PHE A 15 1.96 1.64 -5.78
CA PHE A 15 2.08 2.80 -4.89
C PHE A 15 3.24 2.62 -3.92
N PHE A 16 4.07 3.65 -3.76
CA PHE A 16 5.14 3.69 -2.78
C PHE A 16 4.97 4.88 -1.84
N ASN A 17 4.74 4.61 -0.55
CA ASN A 17 4.55 5.66 0.43
C ASN A 17 5.88 6.22 0.93
N GLN A 18 6.32 7.35 0.37
CA GLN A 18 7.49 8.09 0.87
C GLN A 18 7.09 9.30 1.73
N SER A 19 5.85 9.36 2.20
CA SER A 19 5.35 10.52 2.92
C SER A 19 5.89 10.66 4.35
N GLY A 20 6.54 9.61 4.85
CA GLY A 20 6.95 9.50 6.24
C GLY A 20 5.80 9.30 7.21
N GLN A 21 4.54 9.22 6.74
CA GLN A 21 3.33 8.98 7.54
C GLN A 21 2.41 7.92 6.93
N MET A 22 1.50 7.38 7.75
CA MET A 22 0.46 6.49 7.24
C MET A 22 -0.44 7.27 6.29
N VAL A 23 -0.74 6.69 5.13
CA VAL A 23 -1.61 7.31 4.14
C VAL A 23 -2.82 6.44 3.86
N GLN A 24 -3.97 7.06 3.75
CA GLN A 24 -5.21 6.44 3.34
C GLN A 24 -5.27 6.47 1.80
N LEU A 25 -5.23 5.31 1.17
CA LEU A 25 -5.38 5.17 -0.27
C LEU A 25 -6.87 5.02 -0.60
N CYS A 26 -7.35 5.87 -1.50
CA CYS A 26 -8.73 5.88 -1.98
C CYS A 26 -8.75 5.87 -3.51
N TYR A 27 -9.82 5.35 -4.10
CA TYR A 27 -10.10 5.52 -5.52
C TYR A 27 -11.44 6.25 -5.70
N MET A 28 -11.57 7.02 -6.77
CA MET A 28 -12.81 7.69 -7.12
C MET A 28 -13.67 6.77 -7.95
N THR A 29 -14.92 6.59 -7.54
CA THR A 29 -15.90 5.87 -8.35
C THR A 29 -16.13 6.62 -9.67
N PRO A 30 -16.10 5.93 -10.83
CA PRO A 30 -16.31 6.58 -12.12
C PRO A 30 -17.66 7.30 -12.23
N ASN A 31 -18.69 6.75 -11.57
CA ASN A 31 -20.07 7.23 -11.69
C ASN A 31 -20.42 8.33 -10.68
N THR A 32 -20.05 8.15 -9.40
CA THR A 32 -20.44 9.11 -8.34
C THR A 32 -19.37 10.16 -8.07
N ARG A 33 -18.14 9.95 -8.57
CA ARG A 33 -16.97 10.79 -8.23
C ARG A 33 -16.79 10.94 -6.73
N GLU A 34 -17.09 9.88 -5.98
CA GLU A 34 -16.89 9.84 -4.53
C GLU A 34 -15.64 9.03 -4.21
N PRO A 35 -14.82 9.49 -3.24
CA PRO A 35 -13.65 8.75 -2.81
C PRO A 35 -14.09 7.54 -1.98
N VAL A 36 -13.77 6.34 -2.47
CA VAL A 36 -13.96 5.09 -1.76
C VAL A 36 -12.62 4.65 -1.16
N PHE A 37 -12.64 4.36 0.14
CA PHE A 37 -11.49 3.84 0.85
C PHE A 37 -11.06 2.48 0.29
N PHE A 38 -9.76 2.32 0.05
CA PHE A 38 -9.16 1.07 -0.37
C PHE A 38 -8.36 0.44 0.77
N GLU A 39 -7.28 1.09 1.22
CA GLU A 39 -6.44 0.59 2.30
C GLU A 39 -5.62 1.71 2.98
N ASN A 40 -4.95 1.37 4.09
CA ASN A 40 -3.94 2.22 4.71
C ASN A 40 -2.54 1.73 4.37
N LEU A 41 -1.71 2.60 3.81
CA LEU A 41 -0.35 2.30 3.42
C LEU A 41 0.64 2.86 4.48
N GLN A 42 1.41 1.97 5.10
CA GLN A 42 2.42 2.35 6.11
C GLN A 42 3.56 3.18 5.49
N PRO A 43 4.28 4.00 6.28
CA PRO A 43 5.47 4.68 5.79
C PRO A 43 6.47 3.70 5.16
N ASN A 44 7.03 4.06 4.01
CA ASN A 44 7.96 3.25 3.21
C ASN A 44 7.39 1.90 2.71
N ALA A 45 6.08 1.66 2.83
CA ALA A 45 5.45 0.49 2.26
C ALA A 45 5.15 0.67 0.76
N ARG A 46 5.13 -0.46 0.05
CA ARG A 46 4.70 -0.54 -1.34
C ARG A 46 3.46 -1.41 -1.45
N HIS A 47 2.55 -1.05 -2.35
CA HIS A 47 1.37 -1.85 -2.66
C HIS A 47 1.11 -1.86 -4.16
N LYS A 48 0.84 -3.05 -4.69
CA LYS A 48 0.47 -3.26 -6.09
C LYS A 48 -1.02 -3.48 -6.22
N VAL A 49 -1.66 -2.71 -7.09
CA VAL A 49 -3.09 -2.83 -7.37
C VAL A 49 -3.35 -2.95 -8.86
N ASN A 50 -4.27 -3.86 -9.21
CA ASN A 50 -4.85 -3.92 -10.54
C ASN A 50 -6.06 -3.01 -10.61
N THR A 51 -6.05 -2.07 -11.54
CA THR A 51 -7.09 -1.06 -11.73
C THR A 51 -7.37 -0.88 -13.22
N TYR A 52 -8.12 0.17 -13.60
CA TYR A 52 -8.51 0.40 -14.99
C TYR A 52 -8.07 1.78 -15.45
N HIS A 53 -7.84 1.92 -16.76
CA HIS A 53 -7.59 3.22 -17.37
C HIS A 53 -8.69 4.23 -17.03
N GLY A 54 -8.27 5.44 -16.68
CA GLY A 54 -9.14 6.53 -16.26
C GLY A 54 -9.55 6.50 -14.78
N HIS A 55 -9.25 5.44 -14.02
CA HIS A 55 -9.46 5.45 -12.57
C HIS A 55 -8.58 6.49 -11.90
N VAL A 56 -9.20 7.30 -11.03
CA VAL A 56 -8.51 8.32 -10.25
C VAL A 56 -8.25 7.78 -8.85
N TRP A 57 -7.00 7.80 -8.44
CA TRP A 57 -6.51 7.40 -7.13
C TRP A 57 -6.09 8.63 -6.34
N ILE A 58 -6.38 8.61 -5.05
CA ILE A 58 -6.10 9.71 -4.12
C ILE A 58 -5.40 9.11 -2.90
N ALA A 59 -4.27 9.68 -2.49
CA ALA A 59 -3.63 9.37 -1.22
C ALA A 59 -3.85 10.53 -0.24
N ARG A 60 -4.41 10.23 0.93
CA ARG A 60 -4.64 11.20 2.00
C ARG A 60 -3.74 10.93 3.19
N GLY A 61 -3.09 11.97 3.70
CA GLY A 61 -2.32 11.93 4.95
C GLY A 61 -3.20 12.10 6.18
N ASN A 62 -2.56 12.29 7.33
CA ASN A 62 -3.26 12.57 8.58
C ASN A 62 -4.11 13.85 8.48
N GLY A 63 -5.30 13.81 9.06
CA GLY A 63 -6.24 14.95 9.04
C GLY A 63 -6.95 15.15 7.70
N GLY A 64 -6.86 14.19 6.76
CA GLY A 64 -7.58 14.25 5.48
C GLY A 64 -6.89 15.11 4.41
N GLN A 65 -5.65 15.54 4.65
CA GLN A 65 -4.86 16.26 3.66
C GLN A 65 -4.61 15.38 2.42
N GLU A 66 -4.92 15.88 1.24
CA GLU A 66 -4.57 15.21 -0.02
C GLU A 66 -3.08 15.38 -0.31
N LEU A 67 -2.36 14.26 -0.40
CA LEU A 67 -0.91 14.22 -0.68
C LEU A 67 -0.62 13.93 -2.14
N LEU A 68 -1.50 13.21 -2.80
CA LEU A 68 -1.36 12.80 -4.18
C LEU A 68 -2.73 12.56 -4.80
N GLN A 69 -2.88 12.97 -6.05
CA GLN A 69 -3.94 12.52 -6.95
C GLN A 69 -3.29 11.97 -8.23
N TYR A 70 -3.67 10.77 -8.63
CA TYR A 70 -3.11 10.08 -9.79
C TYR A 70 -4.21 9.48 -10.66
N VAL A 71 -4.13 9.68 -11.97
CA VAL A 71 -5.07 9.08 -12.94
C VAL A 71 -4.36 7.93 -13.65
N CYS A 72 -4.92 6.72 -13.59
CA CYS A 72 -4.34 5.59 -14.32
C CYS A 72 -4.42 5.83 -15.83
N LYS A 73 -3.27 5.82 -16.49
CA LYS A 73 -3.14 5.90 -17.96
C LYS A 73 -2.41 4.69 -18.55
N GLY A 74 -1.99 3.75 -17.70
CA GLY A 74 -1.11 2.64 -18.02
C GLY A 74 -0.42 2.10 -16.76
N ASN A 75 0.45 1.12 -16.94
CA ASN A 75 1.23 0.56 -15.84
C ASN A 75 2.22 1.60 -15.31
N ALA A 76 2.23 1.82 -14.00
CA ALA A 76 3.07 2.87 -13.42
C ALA A 76 3.44 2.59 -11.96
N ASN A 77 4.60 3.14 -11.57
CA ASN A 77 5.02 3.22 -10.17
C ASN A 77 4.76 4.64 -9.68
N VAL A 78 3.97 4.75 -8.61
CA VAL A 78 3.43 6.01 -8.12
C VAL A 78 3.97 6.29 -6.72
N THR A 79 4.83 7.29 -6.62
CA THR A 79 5.42 7.71 -5.35
C THR A 79 4.54 8.75 -4.66
N ILE A 80 4.18 8.49 -3.40
CA ILE A 80 3.43 9.44 -2.57
C ILE A 80 4.45 10.30 -1.82
N PRO A 81 4.50 11.61 -2.09
CA PRO A 81 5.53 12.49 -1.51
C PRO A 81 5.25 12.82 -0.04
N SER A 82 6.30 13.24 0.66
CA SER A 82 6.16 13.87 1.98
C SER A 82 5.59 15.28 1.84
N PRO A 83 4.53 15.62 2.58
CA PRO A 83 4.03 16.99 2.64
C PRO A 83 4.99 17.94 3.38
N TYR A 84 5.94 17.41 4.15
CA TYR A 84 6.82 18.19 5.03
C TYR A 84 8.15 18.60 4.38
N GLY A 85 8.27 18.50 3.05
CA GLY A 85 9.55 18.63 2.37
C GLY A 85 10.48 17.46 2.72
N GLN A 86 11.66 17.39 2.08
CA GLN A 86 12.69 16.40 2.41
C GLN A 86 13.25 16.66 3.81
N GLY A 87 12.53 16.25 4.84
CA GLY A 87 12.95 16.34 6.23
C GLY A 87 12.41 15.13 6.98
N PRO A 88 13.17 14.57 7.94
CA PRO A 88 12.61 13.57 8.84
C PRO A 88 11.38 14.17 9.52
N PRO A 89 10.30 13.39 9.71
CA PRO A 89 9.10 13.90 10.36
C PRO A 89 9.48 14.48 11.73
N PRO A 90 9.00 15.69 12.08
CA PRO A 90 9.18 16.24 13.41
C PRO A 90 8.39 15.39 14.41
N GLY A 91 9.09 14.53 15.15
CA GLY A 91 8.49 13.61 16.10
C GLY A 91 8.38 12.20 15.52
N GLY A 92 9.39 11.38 15.84
CA GLY A 92 9.35 9.95 15.57
C GLY A 92 8.08 9.33 16.14
N TYR A 93 7.49 8.41 15.37
CA TYR A 93 6.46 7.53 15.87
C TYR A 93 6.88 6.97 17.23
N PRO A 94 6.09 7.11 18.30
CA PRO A 94 6.35 6.39 19.53
C PRO A 94 6.14 4.90 19.23
N GLY A 95 7.21 4.23 18.81
CA GLY A 95 7.22 2.81 18.41
C GLY A 95 8.03 2.45 17.17
N ALA A 96 8.54 3.40 16.37
CA ALA A 96 9.45 3.06 15.28
C ALA A 96 10.88 2.96 15.83
N PRO A 97 11.54 1.79 15.78
CA PRO A 97 12.93 1.69 16.19
C PRO A 97 13.78 2.60 15.28
N PRO A 98 14.75 3.35 15.84
CA PRO A 98 15.65 4.15 15.03
C PRO A 98 16.44 3.20 14.14
N TYR A 99 16.25 3.32 12.83
CA TYR A 99 17.09 2.62 11.85
C TYR A 99 18.51 3.18 11.96
N GLY A 100 19.39 2.41 12.59
CA GLY A 100 20.83 2.69 12.61
C GLY A 100 21.58 2.03 13.77
N ALA A 101 21.76 0.71 13.73
CA ALA A 101 22.97 0.06 14.28
C ALA A 101 23.06 -1.41 13.83
N PRO A 102 24.20 -1.87 13.28
CA PRO A 102 24.44 -3.29 13.06
C PRO A 102 24.74 -3.98 14.39
N GLY A 103 23.85 -4.89 14.77
CA GLY A 103 24.03 -5.77 15.92
C GLY A 103 23.42 -5.23 17.20
N TYR A 104 22.36 -5.87 17.69
CA TYR A 104 22.23 -6.29 19.08
C TYR A 104 21.00 -7.21 19.18
N GLY A 105 21.27 -8.50 19.42
CA GLY A 105 20.26 -9.49 19.77
C GLY A 105 19.77 -9.24 21.20
N GLY A 106 18.76 -8.39 21.34
CA GLY A 106 18.00 -8.24 22.58
C GLY A 106 16.75 -9.12 22.55
N PRO A 107 16.38 -9.78 23.67
CA PRO A 107 15.12 -10.51 23.74
C PRO A 107 13.93 -9.55 23.59
N PRO A 108 12.80 -10.01 23.02
CA PRO A 108 11.61 -9.16 22.87
C PRO A 108 11.11 -8.68 24.24
N PRO A 109 10.53 -7.46 24.31
CA PRO A 109 10.00 -6.93 25.55
C PRO A 109 8.85 -7.80 26.08
N PRO A 110 8.77 -8.06 27.39
CA PRO A 110 7.69 -8.85 27.97
C PRO A 110 6.39 -8.03 27.91
N GLY A 111 5.41 -8.51 27.15
CA GLY A 111 4.08 -7.87 27.10
C GLY A 111 3.29 -8.00 25.80
N PHE A 112 3.89 -8.47 24.69
CA PHE A 112 3.16 -8.74 23.43
C PHE A 112 2.42 -10.09 23.44
N GLY A 113 1.71 -10.38 24.53
CA GLY A 113 0.84 -11.54 24.71
C GLY A 113 -0.62 -11.27 24.36
N GLY A 114 -0.90 -10.50 23.31
CA GLY A 114 -2.25 -10.42 22.75
C GLY A 114 -2.57 -11.72 22.01
N PRO A 115 -3.78 -12.30 22.15
CA PRO A 115 -4.14 -13.48 21.39
C PRO A 115 -4.01 -13.21 19.89
N PRO A 116 -3.49 -14.17 19.09
CA PRO A 116 -3.44 -14.01 17.65
C PRO A 116 -4.86 -13.81 17.09
N PRO A 117 -5.03 -13.00 16.02
CA PRO A 117 -6.32 -12.91 15.34
C PRO A 117 -6.74 -14.32 14.87
N PRO A 118 -7.98 -14.74 15.10
CA PRO A 118 -8.44 -16.04 14.65
C PRO A 118 -8.50 -16.04 13.12
N GLY A 119 -7.77 -16.96 12.47
CA GLY A 119 -8.16 -17.42 11.13
C GLY A 119 -7.21 -17.22 9.94
N TYR A 120 -5.89 -17.19 10.10
CA TYR A 120 -4.98 -17.41 8.96
C TYR A 120 -4.14 -18.67 9.15
N GLY A 121 -4.84 -19.80 9.29
CA GLY A 121 -4.31 -21.14 9.05
C GLY A 121 -4.69 -21.59 7.64
N GLY A 122 -3.81 -21.36 6.68
CA GLY A 122 -3.94 -21.86 5.31
C GLY A 122 -2.56 -22.28 4.80
N ALA A 123 -2.28 -23.57 4.89
CA ALA A 123 -1.01 -24.18 4.46
C ALA A 123 -0.71 -23.90 2.97
N PRO A 124 0.56 -23.80 2.57
CA PRO A 124 0.92 -23.78 1.15
C PRO A 124 0.59 -25.14 0.51
N PRO A 125 0.15 -25.18 -0.75
CA PRO A 125 -0.11 -26.44 -1.44
C PRO A 125 1.20 -27.24 -1.62
N PRO A 126 1.17 -28.58 -1.49
CA PRO A 126 2.34 -29.40 -1.70
C PRO A 126 2.78 -29.37 -3.17
N ARG A 127 4.09 -29.16 -3.34
CA ARG A 127 4.83 -29.19 -4.59
C ARG A 127 4.88 -30.63 -5.12
N GLN A 128 4.04 -30.99 -6.09
CA GLN A 128 4.20 -32.26 -6.81
C GLN A 128 5.18 -32.05 -7.97
N SER A 129 6.44 -32.42 -7.74
CA SER A 129 7.41 -32.69 -8.79
C SER A 129 7.43 -34.18 -9.11
N ALA A 130 7.63 -34.45 -10.40
CA ALA A 130 7.59 -35.75 -11.06
C ALA A 130 8.57 -36.80 -10.50
N GLY A 131 8.25 -38.08 -10.73
CA GLY A 131 9.29 -39.05 -11.07
C GLY A 131 9.13 -40.48 -10.55
N LYS A 132 9.05 -41.38 -11.52
CA LYS A 132 9.53 -42.79 -11.56
C LYS A 132 8.73 -43.89 -10.85
N GLY A 133 8.39 -44.89 -11.68
CA GLY A 133 7.97 -46.25 -11.30
C GLY A 133 9.06 -47.05 -10.56
N PRO A 134 8.91 -48.36 -10.43
CA PRO A 134 8.84 -49.30 -11.56
C PRO A 134 7.47 -49.92 -11.83
#